data_AF-Q14QM5-F1
#
_entry.id   AF-Q14QM5-F1
#
_cell.length_a   1.000
_cell.length_b   1.000
_cell.length_c   1.000
_cell.angle_alpha   90.00
_cell.angle_beta   90.00
_cell.angle_gamma   90.00
#
_symmetry.space_group_name_H-M   'P 1'
#
loop_
_entity.id
_entity.type
_entity.pdbx_description
1 polymer ?
#
loop_
_entity_poly.entity_id
_entity_poly.type
_entity_poly.pdbx_seq_one_letter_code
_entity_poly.pdbx_strand_id
1 'polypeptide(L)'
;MYSHLSFMDKVKLKQLLLSKMFLKKNGEQNISAIAKCLNRHRSTILREIKRFKTTDEYSAYKSDKMYYEKRKKNNKRCKFTEEQINFMKIRLNKYYDSPSELIYRYFLKFGVKFPACLKTFYKWIPLDEFGLKKRKFTI
;
A
#
# COMPACT_ATOMS: atom_id res chain seq x y z
N MET A 1 13.80 -6.06 13.50
CA MET A 1 12.88 -5.25 12.66
C MET A 1 12.28 -6.13 11.56
N TYR A 2 10.96 -6.32 11.55
CA TYR A 2 10.28 -7.09 10.50
C TYR A 2 10.15 -6.22 9.24
N SER A 3 10.86 -6.55 8.17
CA SER A 3 10.68 -5.91 6.87
C SER A 3 10.07 -6.89 5.87
N HIS A 4 9.14 -6.38 5.05
CA HIS A 4 8.54 -7.17 3.97
C HIS A 4 9.61 -7.58 2.95
N LEU A 5 9.42 -8.73 2.29
CA LEU A 5 10.26 -9.07 1.13
C LEU A 5 10.03 -8.01 0.05
N SER A 6 11.14 -7.48 -0.46
CA SER A 6 11.09 -6.64 -1.67
C SER A 6 10.64 -7.49 -2.88
N PHE A 7 10.21 -6.83 -3.95
CA PHE A 7 9.87 -7.54 -5.18
C PHE A 7 11.06 -8.38 -5.69
N MET A 8 12.28 -7.83 -5.61
CA MET A 8 13.50 -8.55 -5.99
C MET A 8 13.76 -9.77 -5.10
N ASP A 9 13.53 -9.66 -3.78
CA ASP A 9 13.64 -10.81 -2.88
C ASP A 9 12.62 -11.90 -3.24
N LYS A 10 11.40 -11.51 -3.64
CA LYS A 10 10.36 -12.45 -4.08
C LYS A 10 10.74 -13.16 -5.38
N VAL A 11 11.35 -12.45 -6.34
CA VAL A 11 11.85 -13.03 -7.59
C VAL A 11 12.97 -14.03 -7.31
N LYS A 12 13.95 -13.65 -6.48
CA LYS A 12 15.02 -14.54 -6.05
C LYS A 12 14.47 -15.77 -5.33
N LEU A 13 13.50 -15.59 -4.43
CA LEU A 13 12.84 -16.71 -3.75
C LEU A 13 12.21 -17.69 -4.75
N LYS A 14 11.51 -17.19 -5.79
CA LYS A 14 10.94 -18.06 -6.83
C LYS A 14 12.03 -18.89 -7.52
N GLN A 15 13.15 -18.28 -7.90
CA GLN A 15 14.25 -18.98 -8.55
C GLN A 15 14.88 -20.04 -7.64
N LEU A 16 15.08 -19.71 -6.35
CA LEU A 16 15.65 -20.64 -5.37
C LEU A 16 14.72 -21.83 -5.09
N LEU A 17 13.40 -21.62 -5.09
CA LEU A 17 12.41 -22.70 -4.93
C LEU A 17 12.35 -23.64 -6.14
N LEU A 18 12.70 -23.17 -7.35
CA LEU A 18 12.79 -24.02 -8.53
C LEU A 18 14.15 -24.74 -8.65
N SER A 19 15.17 -24.23 -7.96
CA SER A 19 16.50 -24.82 -8.00
C SER A 19 16.55 -26.15 -7.24
N LYS A 20 17.08 -27.18 -7.92
CA LYS A 20 17.32 -28.49 -7.31
C LYS A 20 18.38 -28.46 -6.19
N MET A 21 19.21 -27.41 -6.14
CA MET A 21 20.28 -27.27 -5.14
C MET A 21 19.76 -27.15 -3.70
N PHE A 22 18.53 -26.67 -3.53
CA PHE A 22 17.92 -26.49 -2.21
C PHE A 22 16.96 -27.62 -1.84
N LEU A 23 16.94 -28.72 -2.59
CA LEU A 23 16.16 -29.90 -2.23
C LEU A 23 16.87 -30.71 -1.14
N LYS A 24 16.10 -31.14 -0.15
CA LYS A 24 16.52 -32.15 0.83
C LYS A 24 16.47 -33.55 0.22
N LYS A 25 17.06 -34.52 0.90
CA LYS A 25 17.03 -35.95 0.52
C LYS A 25 15.61 -36.53 0.37
N ASN A 26 14.62 -35.97 1.08
CA ASN A 26 13.21 -36.37 1.01
C ASN A 26 12.42 -35.66 -0.12
N GLY A 27 13.08 -34.87 -0.97
CA GLY A 27 12.43 -34.12 -2.06
C GLY A 27 11.76 -32.81 -1.63
N GLU A 28 11.79 -32.45 -0.35
CA GLU A 28 11.26 -31.17 0.13
C GLU A 28 12.27 -30.03 -0.03
N GLN A 29 11.76 -28.80 -0.18
CA GLN A 29 12.59 -27.60 -0.20
C GLN A 29 13.20 -27.27 1.17
N ASN A 30 14.51 -26.98 1.19
CA ASN A 30 15.27 -26.57 2.36
C ASN A 30 15.09 -25.07 2.62
N ILE A 31 13.96 -24.71 3.23
CA ILE A 31 13.62 -23.31 3.55
C ILE A 31 14.68 -22.62 4.42
N SER A 32 15.39 -23.35 5.29
CA SER A 32 16.41 -22.75 6.16
C SER A 32 17.61 -22.25 5.35
N ALA A 33 18.08 -23.07 4.39
CA ALA A 33 19.17 -22.69 3.50
C ALA A 33 18.79 -21.53 2.57
N ILE A 34 17.57 -21.55 2.02
CA ILE A 34 17.03 -20.46 1.20
C ILE A 34 16.97 -19.15 2.02
N ALA A 35 16.51 -19.22 3.27
CA ALA A 35 16.42 -18.07 4.15
C ALA A 35 17.80 -17.45 4.44
N LYS A 36 18.82 -18.28 4.68
CA LYS A 36 20.22 -17.82 4.82
C LYS A 36 20.73 -17.14 3.55
N CYS A 37 20.47 -17.72 2.37
CA CYS A 37 20.87 -17.15 1.08
C CYS A 37 20.23 -15.77 0.81
N LEU A 38 18.95 -15.60 1.17
CA LEU A 38 18.24 -14.33 1.04
C LEU A 38 18.57 -13.33 2.16
N ASN A 39 19.39 -13.71 3.14
CA ASN A 39 19.62 -12.95 4.38
C ASN A 39 18.31 -12.56 5.08
N ARG A 40 17.36 -13.52 5.15
CA ARG A 40 16.04 -13.33 5.77
C ARG A 40 15.80 -14.38 6.84
N HIS A 41 14.92 -14.07 7.79
CA HIS A 41 14.50 -15.04 8.79
C HIS A 41 13.60 -16.12 8.17
N ARG A 42 13.80 -17.39 8.58
CA ARG A 42 13.05 -18.56 8.08
C ARG A 42 11.54 -18.35 8.13
N SER A 43 11.02 -17.77 9.21
CA SER A 43 9.58 -17.54 9.37
C SER A 43 9.00 -16.58 8.33
N THR A 44 9.80 -15.65 7.81
CA THR A 44 9.34 -14.71 6.78
C THR A 44 9.13 -15.43 5.46
N ILE A 45 10.08 -16.31 5.09
CA ILE A 45 9.97 -17.15 3.89
C ILE A 45 8.79 -18.12 4.02
N LEU A 46 8.64 -18.79 5.17
CA LEU A 46 7.52 -19.69 5.42
C LEU A 46 6.16 -18.98 5.33
N ARG A 47 6.02 -17.79 5.94
CA ARG A 47 4.78 -17.01 5.86
C ARG A 47 4.46 -16.62 4.42
N GLU A 48 5.47 -16.29 3.63
CA GLU A 48 5.31 -15.89 2.24
C GLU A 48 4.85 -17.06 1.37
N ILE A 49 5.49 -18.23 1.49
CA ILE A 49 5.11 -19.45 0.78
C ILE A 49 3.72 -19.91 1.21
N LYS A 50 3.39 -19.85 2.51
CA LYS A 50 2.08 -20.23 3.05
C LYS A 50 0.92 -19.38 2.52
N ARG A 51 1.18 -18.23 1.87
CA ARG A 51 0.13 -17.46 1.16
C ARG A 51 -0.41 -18.20 -0.07
N PHE A 52 0.35 -19.15 -0.60
CA PHE A 52 0.03 -19.96 -1.77
C PHE A 52 -0.33 -21.39 -1.31
N LYS A 53 -1.15 -22.10 -2.10
CA LYS A 53 -1.57 -23.46 -1.76
C LYS A 53 -0.42 -24.46 -1.91
N THR A 54 0.38 -24.28 -2.95
CA THR A 54 1.56 -25.10 -3.25
C THR A 54 2.77 -24.22 -3.55
N THR A 55 3.96 -24.77 -3.33
CA THR A 55 5.23 -24.08 -3.63
C THR A 55 5.39 -23.82 -5.14
N ASP A 56 4.89 -24.72 -5.98
CA ASP A 56 4.96 -24.61 -7.45
C ASP A 56 4.06 -23.51 -8.00
N GLU A 57 2.97 -23.18 -7.31
CA GLU A 57 2.09 -22.05 -7.64
C GLU A 57 2.68 -20.68 -7.25
N TYR A 58 3.80 -20.67 -6.52
CA TYR A 58 4.40 -19.43 -6.03
C TYR A 58 4.80 -18.51 -7.19
N SER A 59 4.30 -17.28 -7.14
CA SER A 59 4.65 -16.24 -8.09
C SER A 59 4.93 -14.93 -7.37
N ALA A 60 6.11 -14.37 -7.62
CA ALA A 60 6.53 -13.07 -7.10
C ALA A 60 5.51 -11.98 -7.48
N TYR A 61 5.05 -11.98 -8.74
CA TYR A 61 4.04 -11.05 -9.23
C TYR A 61 2.70 -11.21 -8.52
N LYS A 62 2.20 -12.45 -8.38
CA LYS A 62 0.93 -12.71 -7.67
C LYS A 62 1.01 -12.25 -6.22
N SER A 63 2.12 -12.55 -5.53
CA SER A 63 2.32 -12.12 -4.14
C SER A 63 2.28 -10.60 -4.02
N ASP A 64 3.02 -9.91 -4.88
CA ASP A 64 3.12 -8.46 -4.83
C ASP A 64 1.78 -7.78 -5.13
N LYS A 65 1.08 -8.27 -6.16
CA LYS A 65 -0.28 -7.85 -6.46
C LYS A 65 -1.22 -8.04 -5.27
N MET A 66 -1.21 -9.23 -4.63
CA MET A 66 -2.03 -9.49 -3.44
C MET A 66 -1.73 -8.54 -2.28
N TYR A 67 -0.46 -8.16 -2.09
CA TYR A 67 -0.06 -7.20 -1.06
C TYR A 67 -0.67 -5.81 -1.33
N TYR A 68 -0.54 -5.29 -2.55
CA TYR A 68 -1.11 -3.99 -2.91
C TYR A 68 -2.64 -3.97 -2.83
N GLU A 69 -3.32 -5.04 -3.29
CA GLU A 69 -4.77 -5.17 -3.17
C GLU A 69 -5.25 -5.15 -1.71
N LYS A 70 -4.57 -5.88 -0.82
CA LYS A 70 -4.87 -5.85 0.62
C LYS A 70 -4.61 -4.47 1.23
N ARG A 71 -3.54 -3.80 0.82
CA ARG A 71 -3.20 -2.46 1.30
C ARG A 71 -4.24 -1.43 0.85
N LYS A 72 -4.72 -1.53 -0.40
CA LYS A 72 -5.81 -0.70 -0.93
C LYS A 72 -7.09 -0.85 -0.10
N LYS A 73 -7.44 -2.09 0.30
CA LYS A 73 -8.60 -2.38 1.17
C LYS A 73 -8.42 -1.92 2.62
N ASN A 74 -7.20 -1.93 3.16
CA ASN A 74 -6.92 -1.57 4.56
C ASN A 74 -6.73 -0.07 4.78
N ASN A 75 -6.63 0.75 3.73
CA ASN A 75 -6.65 2.19 3.86
C ASN A 75 -8.07 2.63 4.23
N LYS A 76 -8.40 2.58 5.54
CA LYS A 76 -9.63 3.17 6.10
C LYS A 76 -9.61 4.67 5.78
N ARG A 77 -10.20 5.06 4.66
CA ARG A 77 -10.35 6.46 4.28
C ARG A 77 -11.49 7.07 5.08
N CYS A 78 -11.36 8.36 5.37
CA CYS A 78 -12.47 9.14 5.92
C CYS A 78 -13.67 9.02 4.96
N LYS A 79 -14.82 8.62 5.50
CA LYS A 79 -16.07 8.61 4.73
C LYS A 79 -16.61 10.03 4.74
N PHE A 80 -16.64 10.65 3.56
CA PHE A 80 -17.32 11.93 3.35
C PHE A 80 -18.65 11.67 2.67
N THR A 81 -19.63 12.50 2.96
CA THR A 81 -20.87 12.56 2.17
C THR A 81 -20.58 13.17 0.81
N GLU A 82 -21.46 12.93 -0.17
CA GLU A 82 -21.32 13.53 -1.50
C GLU A 82 -21.33 15.07 -1.43
N GLU A 83 -22.14 15.64 -0.54
CA GLU A 83 -22.18 17.08 -0.30
C GLU A 83 -20.84 17.61 0.23
N GLN A 84 -20.22 16.91 1.19
CA GLN A 84 -18.90 17.26 1.72
C GLN A 84 -17.83 17.19 0.62
N ILE A 85 -17.85 16.16 -0.21
CA ILE A 85 -16.93 16.02 -1.34
C ILE A 85 -17.12 17.16 -2.34
N ASN A 86 -18.35 17.49 -2.71
CA ASN A 86 -18.64 18.56 -3.65
C ASN A 86 -18.20 19.93 -3.09
N PHE A 87 -18.46 20.18 -1.80
CA PHE A 87 -17.95 21.36 -1.12
C PHE A 87 -16.43 21.45 -1.20
N MET A 88 -15.71 20.38 -0.86
CA MET A 88 -14.24 20.37 -0.93
C MET A 88 -13.73 20.62 -2.35
N LYS A 89 -14.33 19.98 -3.36
CA LYS A 89 -13.98 20.21 -4.78
C LYS A 89 -14.17 21.65 -5.19
N ILE A 90 -15.30 22.27 -4.85
CA ILE A 90 -15.59 23.66 -5.18
C ILE A 90 -14.58 24.59 -4.48
N ARG A 91 -14.37 24.43 -3.17
CA ARG A 91 -13.43 25.27 -2.41
C ARG A 91 -11.99 25.16 -2.93
N LEU A 92 -11.52 23.93 -3.18
CA LEU A 92 -10.14 23.70 -3.59
C LEU A 92 -9.90 24.01 -5.08
N ASN A 93 -10.80 23.58 -5.98
CA ASN A 93 -10.57 23.64 -7.42
C ASN A 93 -11.07 24.94 -8.06
N LYS A 94 -12.11 25.58 -7.49
CA LYS A 94 -12.71 26.83 -8.03
C LYS A 94 -12.26 28.06 -7.24
N TYR A 95 -12.32 27.99 -5.92
CA TYR A 95 -11.94 29.12 -5.05
C TYR A 95 -10.46 29.14 -4.66
N TYR A 96 -9.72 28.09 -5.01
CA TYR A 96 -8.27 27.97 -4.75
C TYR A 96 -7.87 28.08 -3.28
N ASP A 97 -8.79 27.74 -2.37
CA ASP A 97 -8.50 27.73 -0.93
C ASP A 97 -7.23 26.93 -0.64
N SER A 98 -6.44 27.41 0.31
CA SER A 98 -5.43 26.57 0.93
C SER A 98 -6.09 25.43 1.71
N PRO A 99 -5.41 24.29 1.85
CA PRO A 99 -5.75 23.24 2.81
C PRO A 99 -6.22 23.69 4.18
N SER A 100 -5.54 24.68 4.79
CA SER A 100 -5.90 25.20 6.11
C SER A 100 -7.23 25.95 6.08
N GLU A 101 -7.44 26.81 5.08
CA GLU A 101 -8.68 27.57 4.92
C GLU A 101 -9.87 26.63 4.63
N LEU A 102 -9.67 25.62 3.79
CA LEU A 102 -10.70 24.65 3.49
C LEU A 102 -11.13 23.87 4.74
N ILE A 103 -10.17 23.44 5.58
CA ILE A 103 -10.47 22.75 6.85
C ILE A 103 -11.29 23.66 7.78
N TYR A 104 -10.93 24.94 7.88
CA TYR A 104 -11.68 25.90 8.70
C TYR A 104 -13.09 26.15 8.16
N ARG A 105 -13.22 26.38 6.84
CA ARG A 105 -14.52 26.59 6.20
C ARG A 105 -15.40 25.34 6.22
N TYR A 106 -14.79 24.16 6.17
CA TYR A 106 -15.50 22.89 6.36
C TYR A 106 -16.14 22.81 7.75
N PHE A 107 -15.39 23.19 8.79
CA PHE A 107 -15.92 23.26 10.15
C PHE A 107 -17.08 24.28 10.25
N LEU A 108 -16.92 25.47 9.67
CA LEU A 108 -17.99 26.48 9.64
C LEU A 108 -19.26 25.99 8.93
N LYS A 109 -19.12 25.26 7.81
CA LYS A 109 -20.27 24.80 7.03
C LYS A 109 -20.99 23.61 7.67
N PHE A 110 -20.24 22.62 8.14
CA PHE A 110 -20.81 21.34 8.57
C PHE A 110 -20.88 21.16 10.09
N GLY A 111 -20.32 22.09 10.87
CA GLY A 111 -20.28 22.01 12.35
C GLY A 111 -19.45 20.85 12.90
N VAL A 112 -18.72 20.13 12.04
CA VAL A 112 -17.95 18.94 12.40
C VAL A 112 -16.47 19.13 12.09
N LYS A 113 -15.62 18.59 12.96
CA LYS A 113 -14.16 18.62 12.77
C LYS A 113 -13.79 17.87 11.49
N PHE A 114 -12.88 18.45 10.71
CA PHE A 114 -12.37 17.77 9.51
C PHE A 114 -11.69 16.44 9.90
N PRO A 115 -11.98 15.34 9.19
CA PRO A 115 -11.62 13.99 9.67
C PRO A 115 -10.14 13.63 9.45
N ALA A 116 -9.34 14.54 8.89
CA ALA A 116 -7.91 14.37 8.70
C ALA A 116 -7.13 15.60 9.18
N CYS A 117 -5.86 15.42 9.52
CA CYS A 117 -4.99 16.56 9.80
C CYS A 117 -4.54 17.25 8.50
N LEU A 118 -4.07 18.49 8.62
CA LEU A 118 -3.58 19.30 7.50
C LEU A 118 -2.56 18.54 6.63
N LYS A 119 -1.56 17.90 7.25
CA LYS A 119 -0.53 17.10 6.55
C LYS A 119 -1.12 15.96 5.73
N THR A 120 -2.15 15.29 6.24
CA THR A 120 -2.84 14.21 5.52
C THR A 120 -3.64 14.76 4.35
N PHE A 121 -4.31 15.90 4.53
CA PHE A 121 -5.05 16.55 3.44
C PHE A 121 -4.12 17.01 2.30
N TYR A 122 -2.94 17.56 2.60
CA TYR A 122 -1.93 17.87 1.59
C TYR A 122 -1.49 16.65 0.77
N LYS A 123 -1.44 15.45 1.37
CA LYS A 123 -1.10 14.21 0.66
C LYS A 123 -2.22 13.75 -0.29
N TRP A 124 -3.47 14.12 -0.04
CA TRP A 124 -4.61 13.74 -0.87
C TRP A 124 -4.62 14.46 -2.22
N ILE A 125 -4.15 15.70 -2.26
CA ILE A 125 -4.13 16.54 -3.47
C ILE A 125 -3.31 15.93 -4.63
N PRO A 126 -2.03 15.57 -4.46
CA PRO A 126 -1.25 14.98 -5.56
C PRO A 126 -1.73 13.58 -5.96
N LEU A 127 -2.48 12.91 -5.09
CA LEU A 127 -3.07 11.59 -5.35
C LEU A 127 -4.44 11.67 -6.04
N ASP A 128 -4.94 12.87 -6.34
CA ASP A 128 -6.28 13.12 -6.89
C ASP A 128 -7.40 12.46 -6.06
N GLU A 129 -7.17 12.33 -4.75
CA GLU A 129 -8.12 11.69 -3.85
C GLU A 129 -9.37 12.56 -3.73
N PHE A 130 -10.55 11.94 -3.82
CA PHE A 130 -11.84 12.63 -3.83
C PHE A 130 -12.01 13.64 -4.98
N GLY A 131 -11.19 13.57 -6.04
CA GLY A 131 -11.21 14.51 -7.18
C GLY A 131 -10.67 15.90 -6.85
N LEU A 132 -9.79 15.98 -5.85
CA LEU A 132 -9.14 17.21 -5.41
C LEU A 132 -7.96 17.52 -6.34
N LYS A 133 -8.17 18.43 -7.30
CA LYS A 133 -7.18 18.84 -8.29
C LYS A 133 -6.82 20.29 -8.07
N LYS A 134 -5.72 20.53 -7.36
CA LYS A 134 -5.11 21.86 -7.41
C LYS A 134 -4.45 21.99 -8.78
N ARG A 135 -5.06 22.76 -9.71
CA ARG A 135 -4.39 23.08 -10.98
C ARG A 135 -3.03 23.68 -10.63
N LYS A 136 -1.99 23.15 -11.27
CA LYS A 136 -0.58 23.44 -10.97
C LYS A 136 -0.39 24.96 -10.78
N PHE A 137 0.18 25.36 -9.67
CA PHE A 137 0.98 26.58 -9.65
C PHE A 137 2.20 26.25 -10.52
N THR A 138 2.17 26.68 -11.78
CA THR A 138 3.40 26.94 -12.51
C THR A 138 4.06 28.09 -11.76
N ILE A 139 5.15 27.79 -11.05
CA ILE A 139 6.12 28.82 -10.65
C ILE A 139 6.96 29.10 -11.90
#